data_AF-C5P224-F1
#
_entry.id   AF-C5P224-F1
#
_cell.length_a   1.000
_cell.length_b   1.000
_cell.length_c   1.000
_cell.angle_alpha   90.00
_cell.angle_beta   90.00
_cell.angle_gamma   90.00
#
_symmetry.space_group_name_H-M   'P 1'
#
loop_
_entity.id
_entity.type
_entity.pdbx_description
1 polymer ?
#
loop_
_entity_poly.entity_id
_entity_poly.type
_entity_poly.pdbx_seq_one_letter_code
_entity_poly.pdbx_strand_id
1 'polypeptide(L)'
;MDIVPTVVQWKGMSNVAEAKGYFHWPFLANAELATKMILQIGGDTFIRELMGRWTGSSEEARARAAADDALEMYERPFRWDSVVRASCQDYEAGATVDVRMQEEDQKNGRKMEMPVLVLHSAGIGRRFDMNVWKDWVADGQLLTVVGLEEGVGHFVPEEDPESCMAAMTDWMQKIGVQL
;
A
#
# COMPACT_ATOMS: atom_id res chain seq x y z
N MET A 1 -5.37 -1.45 -2.77
CA MET A 1 -4.48 -1.92 -3.86
C MET A 1 -3.09 -2.06 -3.27
N ASP A 2 -2.33 -3.09 -3.67
CA ASP A 2 -1.01 -3.50 -3.18
C ASP A 2 -0.78 -3.40 -1.66
N ILE A 3 -1.68 -4.02 -0.88
CA ILE A 3 -1.67 -3.93 0.57
C ILE A 3 -2.22 -5.20 1.23
N VAL A 4 -1.76 -5.47 2.45
CA VAL A 4 -2.33 -6.46 3.37
C VAL A 4 -2.92 -5.75 4.59
N PRO A 5 -3.83 -6.37 5.36
CA PRO A 5 -4.37 -5.75 6.56
C PRO A 5 -3.26 -5.29 7.52
N THR A 6 -3.45 -4.15 8.17
CA THR A 6 -2.45 -3.51 9.06
C THR A 6 -1.89 -4.48 10.10
N VAL A 7 -2.74 -5.28 10.75
CA VAL A 7 -2.29 -6.30 11.72
C VAL A 7 -1.43 -7.39 11.08
N VAL A 8 -1.69 -7.74 9.83
CA VAL A 8 -0.90 -8.74 9.07
C VAL A 8 0.46 -8.17 8.72
N GLN A 9 0.51 -6.90 8.28
CA GLN A 9 1.77 -6.22 7.96
C GLN A 9 2.69 -6.12 9.19
N TRP A 10 2.15 -5.72 10.35
CA TRP A 10 2.93 -5.65 11.59
C TRP A 10 3.42 -7.04 12.05
N LYS A 11 2.57 -8.06 11.99
CA LYS A 11 2.98 -9.45 12.29
C LYS A 11 4.08 -9.93 11.34
N GLY A 12 4.02 -9.55 10.06
CA GLY A 12 5.02 -9.91 9.05
C GLY A 12 6.44 -9.44 9.40
N MET A 13 6.58 -8.34 10.16
CA MET A 13 7.90 -7.79 10.55
C MET A 13 8.70 -8.70 11.48
N SER A 14 8.14 -9.79 12.01
CA SER A 14 8.94 -10.82 12.68
C SER A 14 9.95 -11.50 11.75
N ASN A 15 9.75 -11.40 10.43
CA ASN A 15 10.70 -11.85 9.42
C ASN A 15 11.72 -10.74 9.10
N VAL A 16 13.01 -11.10 9.05
CA VAL A 16 14.12 -10.14 8.82
C VAL A 16 14.04 -9.47 7.45
N ALA A 17 13.71 -10.21 6.40
CA ALA A 17 13.57 -9.63 5.05
C ALA A 17 12.38 -8.66 5.01
N GLU A 18 11.30 -8.99 5.74
CA GLU A 18 10.14 -8.12 5.86
C GLU A 18 10.47 -6.81 6.57
N ALA A 19 11.05 -6.89 7.76
CA ALA A 19 11.47 -5.74 8.55
C ALA A 19 12.44 -4.82 7.79
N LYS A 20 13.39 -5.40 7.04
CA LYS A 20 14.33 -4.64 6.20
C LYS A 20 13.62 -3.96 5.02
N GLY A 21 12.76 -4.70 4.31
CA GLY A 21 12.07 -4.18 3.13
C GLY A 21 11.05 -3.08 3.46
N TYR A 22 10.40 -3.20 4.62
CA TYR A 22 9.36 -2.28 5.09
C TYR A 22 9.86 -1.43 6.27
N PHE A 23 11.16 -1.13 6.32
CA PHE A 23 11.78 -0.34 7.40
C PHE A 23 11.06 0.99 7.68
N HIS A 24 10.43 1.57 6.65
CA HIS A 24 9.70 2.81 6.73
C HIS A 24 8.49 2.72 7.67
N TRP A 25 7.87 1.54 7.84
CA TRP A 25 6.75 1.37 8.77
C TRP A 25 7.15 1.69 10.23
N PRO A 26 8.11 0.97 10.85
CA PRO A 26 8.51 1.29 12.22
C PRO A 26 9.25 2.63 12.31
N PHE A 27 9.97 3.06 11.26
CA PHE A 27 10.62 4.37 11.27
C PHE A 27 9.61 5.52 11.33
N LEU A 28 8.67 5.58 10.37
CA LEU A 28 7.69 6.66 10.27
C LEU A 28 6.71 6.69 11.45
N ALA A 29 6.43 5.53 12.04
CA ALA A 29 5.63 5.42 13.27
C ALA A 29 6.23 6.16 14.48
N ASN A 30 7.52 6.50 14.46
CA ASN A 30 8.15 7.38 15.44
C ASN A 30 8.01 8.85 14.99
N ALA A 31 6.77 9.35 14.93
CA ALA A 31 6.43 10.48 14.07
C ALA A 31 7.26 11.74 14.32
N GLU A 32 7.48 12.12 15.59
CA GLU A 32 8.29 13.30 15.91
C GLU A 32 9.75 13.16 15.46
N LEU A 33 10.36 12.00 15.70
CA LEU A 33 11.75 11.72 15.34
C LEU A 33 11.91 11.61 13.82
N ALA A 34 11.04 10.85 13.17
CA ALA A 34 11.05 10.65 11.72
C ALA A 34 10.87 11.98 10.99
N THR A 35 9.90 12.81 11.40
CA THR A 35 9.66 14.13 10.81
C THR A 35 10.93 14.98 10.85
N LYS A 36 11.59 15.07 12.02
CA LYS A 36 12.85 15.83 12.16
C LYS A 36 13.94 15.29 11.23
N MET A 37 14.13 13.98 11.18
CA MET A 37 15.15 13.35 10.34
C MET A 37 14.89 13.54 8.84
N ILE A 38 13.64 13.39 8.40
CA ILE A 38 13.25 13.56 7.00
C ILE A 38 13.45 15.02 6.56
N LEU A 39 13.03 15.98 7.38
CA LEU A 39 13.20 17.41 7.06
C LEU A 39 14.67 17.84 7.00
N GLN A 40 15.58 17.16 7.70
CA GLN A 40 17.02 17.40 7.56
C GLN A 40 17.58 16.89 6.23
N ILE A 41 17.03 15.80 5.69
CA ILE A 41 17.43 15.24 4.38
C ILE A 41 16.74 15.99 3.22
N GLY A 42 15.54 16.53 3.47
CA GLY A 42 14.61 17.04 2.46
C GLY A 42 13.50 16.02 2.22
N GLY A 43 12.25 16.40 2.49
CA GLY A 43 11.12 15.48 2.38
C GLY A 43 10.84 15.02 0.95
N ASP A 44 11.04 15.90 -0.03
CA ASP A 44 11.00 15.57 -1.46
C ASP A 44 12.07 14.55 -1.85
N THR A 45 13.29 14.72 -1.34
CA THR A 45 14.38 13.75 -1.54
C THR A 45 14.03 12.39 -0.92
N PHE A 46 13.50 12.40 0.30
CA PHE A 46 13.11 11.16 1.00
C PHE A 46 12.00 10.40 0.27
N ILE A 47 10.93 11.09 -0.17
CA ILE A 47 9.83 10.42 -0.88
C ILE A 47 10.27 9.93 -2.26
N ARG A 48 11.15 10.66 -2.97
CA ARG A 48 11.75 10.20 -4.24
C ARG A 48 12.49 8.86 -4.08
N GLU A 49 13.29 8.74 -3.03
CA GLU A 49 14.02 7.50 -2.71
C GLU A 49 13.07 6.34 -2.37
N LEU A 50 11.98 6.61 -1.65
CA LEU A 50 10.97 5.58 -1.34
C LEU A 50 10.19 5.16 -2.59
N MET A 51 9.77 6.11 -3.44
CA MET A 51 9.10 5.80 -4.70
C MET A 51 10.01 4.93 -5.58
N GLY A 52 11.27 5.31 -5.77
CA GLY A 52 12.21 4.50 -6.56
C GLY A 52 12.46 3.09 -6.00
N ARG A 53 12.30 2.88 -4.69
CA ARG A 53 12.39 1.56 -4.05
C ARG A 53 11.14 0.70 -4.27
N TRP A 54 9.98 1.32 -4.43
CA TRP A 54 8.69 0.62 -4.51
C TRP A 54 8.19 0.45 -5.94
N THR A 55 8.66 1.28 -6.87
CA THR A 55 8.44 1.08 -8.30
C THR A 55 9.00 -0.25 -8.76
N GLY A 56 8.29 -0.89 -9.67
CA GLY A 56 8.62 -2.16 -10.29
C GLY A 56 9.96 -2.17 -11.00
N SER A 57 10.40 -3.37 -11.34
CA SER A 57 11.67 -3.59 -12.02
C SER A 57 11.57 -3.53 -13.54
N SER A 58 10.36 -3.60 -14.11
CA SER A 58 10.21 -3.51 -15.56
C SER A 58 10.50 -2.08 -16.05
N GLU A 59 11.11 -1.98 -17.23
CA GLU A 59 11.43 -0.68 -17.83
C GLU A 59 10.15 0.11 -18.13
N GLU A 60 9.12 -0.58 -18.61
CA GLU A 60 7.81 0.01 -18.90
C GLU A 60 7.12 0.56 -17.64
N ALA A 61 7.06 -0.21 -16.55
CA ALA A 61 6.47 0.24 -15.29
C ALA A 61 7.20 1.49 -14.75
N ARG A 62 8.54 1.49 -14.81
CA ARG A 62 9.35 2.64 -14.39
C ARG A 62 9.12 3.87 -15.27
N ALA A 63 9.04 3.69 -16.58
CA ALA A 63 8.79 4.78 -17.51
C ALA A 63 7.39 5.38 -17.28
N ARG A 64 6.38 4.54 -17.07
CA ARG A 64 5.01 4.97 -16.80
C ARG A 64 4.86 5.69 -15.45
N ALA A 65 5.45 5.16 -14.38
CA ALA A 65 5.44 5.79 -13.06
C ALA A 65 6.15 7.17 -13.04
N ALA A 66 7.01 7.45 -14.02
CA ALA A 66 7.70 8.73 -14.17
C ALA A 66 7.14 9.62 -15.29
N ALA A 67 6.08 9.18 -15.97
CA ALA A 67 5.50 9.91 -17.10
C ALA A 67 4.92 11.27 -16.67
N ASP A 68 4.91 12.23 -17.60
CA ASP A 68 4.21 13.51 -17.46
C ASP A 68 4.54 14.29 -16.17
N ASP A 69 5.81 14.23 -15.74
CA ASP A 69 6.30 14.86 -14.50
C ASP A 69 5.58 14.39 -13.23
N ALA A 70 4.99 13.19 -13.22
CA ALA A 70 4.24 12.64 -12.10
C ALA A 70 5.06 12.65 -10.79
N LEU A 71 6.35 12.30 -10.85
CA LEU A 71 7.23 12.30 -9.67
C LEU A 71 7.33 13.67 -8.98
N GLU A 72 7.42 14.78 -9.72
CA GLU A 72 7.46 16.13 -9.11
C GLU A 72 6.12 16.47 -8.44
N MET A 73 5.00 15.95 -8.95
CA MET A 73 3.68 16.16 -8.34
C MET A 73 3.58 15.49 -6.95
N TYR A 74 4.22 14.34 -6.77
CA TYR A 74 4.30 13.66 -5.46
C TYR A 74 5.36 14.26 -4.54
N GLU A 75 6.50 14.67 -5.10
CA GLU A 75 7.62 15.20 -4.32
C GLU A 75 7.37 16.60 -3.77
N ARG A 76 6.79 17.48 -4.60
CA ARG A 76 6.62 18.89 -4.26
C ARG A 76 5.88 19.10 -2.91
N PRO A 77 4.77 18.42 -2.61
CA PRO A 77 4.11 18.55 -1.30
C PRO A 77 4.99 18.17 -0.11
N PHE A 78 5.90 17.21 -0.28
CA PHE A 78 6.81 16.78 0.80
C PHE A 78 7.90 17.80 1.13
N ARG A 79 7.99 18.92 0.39
CA ARG A 79 8.78 20.08 0.81
C ARG A 79 8.17 20.83 2.01
N TRP A 80 6.91 20.54 2.37
CA TRP A 80 6.21 21.17 3.50
C TRP A 80 6.27 20.30 4.76
N ASP A 81 6.65 20.90 5.90
CA ASP A 81 6.66 20.22 7.22
C ASP A 81 5.32 19.56 7.52
N SER A 82 4.21 20.23 7.22
CA SER A 82 2.87 19.71 7.50
C SER A 82 2.59 18.40 6.77
N VAL A 83 3.09 18.23 5.55
CA VAL A 83 2.90 17.00 4.78
C VAL A 83 3.76 15.89 5.34
N VAL A 84 5.06 16.14 5.57
CA VAL A 84 5.96 15.15 6.17
C VAL A 84 5.44 14.68 7.53
N ARG A 85 5.01 15.63 8.37
CA ARG A 85 4.46 15.37 9.70
C ARG A 85 3.17 14.56 9.63
N ALA A 86 2.23 14.95 8.76
CA ALA A 86 0.97 14.23 8.60
C ALA A 86 1.21 12.80 8.09
N SER A 87 2.12 12.61 7.12
CA SER A 87 2.52 11.28 6.67
C SER A 87 3.15 10.45 7.79
N CYS A 88 3.99 11.03 8.64
CA CYS A 88 4.53 10.28 9.78
C CYS A 88 3.43 9.93 10.81
N GLN A 89 2.49 10.85 11.07
CA GLN A 89 1.36 10.62 11.98
C GLN A 89 0.40 9.53 11.48
N ASP A 90 0.25 9.37 10.17
CA ASP A 90 -0.48 8.25 9.56
C ASP A 90 0.16 6.91 9.96
N TYR A 91 1.48 6.76 9.83
CA TYR A 91 2.18 5.56 10.29
C TYR A 91 2.15 5.37 11.81
N GLU A 92 2.16 6.46 12.60
CA GLU A 92 1.98 6.39 14.06
C GLU A 92 0.59 5.86 14.42
N ALA A 93 -0.47 6.29 13.71
CA ALA A 93 -1.81 5.72 13.85
C ALA A 93 -1.83 4.25 13.46
N GLY A 94 -1.16 3.89 12.35
CA GLY A 94 -0.96 2.53 11.87
C GLY A 94 -0.32 1.60 12.91
N ALA A 95 0.62 2.11 13.70
CA ALA A 95 1.32 1.39 14.77
C ALA A 95 0.56 1.37 16.11
N THR A 96 -0.53 2.12 16.24
CA THR A 96 -1.23 2.30 17.51
C THR A 96 -2.73 2.03 17.40
N VAL A 97 -3.51 3.00 16.95
CA VAL A 97 -4.97 2.93 16.94
C VAL A 97 -5.49 1.97 15.87
N ASP A 98 -4.91 1.97 14.67
CA ASP A 98 -5.45 1.20 13.55
C ASP A 98 -5.24 -0.30 13.74
N VAL A 99 -4.03 -0.71 14.16
CA VAL A 99 -3.74 -2.11 14.47
C VAL A 99 -4.62 -2.62 15.62
N ARG A 100 -4.83 -1.81 16.66
CA ARG A 100 -5.71 -2.17 17.79
C ARG A 100 -7.17 -2.31 17.35
N MET A 101 -7.67 -1.40 16.51
CA MET A 101 -9.03 -1.47 15.98
C MET A 101 -9.24 -2.72 15.12
N GLN A 102 -8.26 -3.03 14.25
CA GLN A 102 -8.28 -4.25 13.45
C GLN A 102 -8.22 -5.53 14.28
N GLU A 103 -7.42 -5.55 15.35
CA GLU A 103 -7.41 -6.68 16.29
C GLU A 103 -8.74 -6.85 17.01
N GLU A 104 -9.39 -5.75 17.38
CA GLU A 104 -10.72 -5.76 18.01
C GLU A 104 -11.82 -6.20 17.03
N ASP A 105 -11.77 -5.77 15.76
CA ASP A 105 -12.66 -6.24 14.70
C ASP A 105 -12.57 -7.75 14.57
N GLN A 106 -11.35 -8.29 14.44
CA GLN A 106 -11.10 -9.72 14.30
C GLN A 106 -11.55 -10.51 15.54
N LYS A 107 -11.26 -10.00 16.74
CA LYS A 107 -11.70 -10.64 18.00
C LYS A 107 -13.22 -10.73 18.09
N ASN A 108 -13.93 -9.74 17.58
CA ASN A 108 -15.40 -9.69 17.59
C ASN A 108 -16.03 -10.33 16.34
N GLY A 109 -15.22 -10.89 15.43
CA GLY A 109 -15.70 -11.49 14.18
C GLY A 109 -16.33 -10.48 13.22
N ARG A 110 -15.99 -9.18 13.32
CA ARG A 110 -16.47 -8.16 12.39
C ARG A 110 -15.76 -8.31 11.06
N LYS A 111 -16.53 -8.37 9.98
CA LYS A 111 -16.04 -8.50 8.61
C LYS A 111 -16.72 -7.49 7.69
N MET A 112 -16.11 -7.25 6.53
CA MET A 112 -16.68 -6.44 5.47
C MET A 112 -17.89 -7.16 4.86
N GLU A 113 -19.06 -6.51 4.96
CA GLU A 113 -20.37 -7.01 4.48
C GLU A 113 -20.68 -6.58 3.04
N MET A 114 -19.64 -6.28 2.26
CA MET A 114 -19.75 -5.87 0.86
C MET A 114 -18.78 -6.68 -0.02
N PRO A 115 -19.01 -6.76 -1.34
CA PRO A 115 -18.02 -7.24 -2.28
C PRO A 115 -16.70 -6.46 -2.18
N VAL A 116 -15.57 -7.15 -2.32
CA VAL A 116 -14.22 -6.56 -2.24
C VAL A 116 -13.36 -7.02 -3.42
N LEU A 117 -12.64 -6.07 -4.02
CA LEU A 117 -11.54 -6.31 -4.95
C LEU A 117 -10.21 -5.99 -4.28
N VAL A 118 -9.27 -6.93 -4.32
CA VAL A 118 -7.88 -6.74 -3.91
C VAL A 118 -7.00 -6.89 -5.13
N LEU A 119 -6.45 -5.77 -5.60
CA LEU A 119 -5.36 -5.75 -6.58
C LEU A 119 -4.02 -5.73 -5.84
N HIS A 120 -3.05 -6.51 -6.30
CA HIS A 120 -1.71 -6.53 -5.72
C HIS A 120 -0.62 -6.79 -6.76
N SER A 121 0.56 -6.25 -6.53
CA SER A 121 1.77 -6.55 -7.28
C SER A 121 2.25 -7.97 -7.00
N ALA A 122 3.06 -8.51 -7.91
CA ALA A 122 3.78 -9.75 -7.65
C ALA A 122 4.76 -9.59 -6.45
N GLY A 123 5.23 -8.36 -6.19
CA GLY A 123 6.12 -8.02 -5.08
C GLY A 123 5.55 -8.38 -3.71
N ILE A 124 4.38 -7.82 -3.35
CA ILE A 124 3.72 -8.15 -2.07
C ILE A 124 3.20 -9.59 -2.07
N GLY A 125 2.75 -10.11 -3.22
CA GLY A 125 2.23 -11.48 -3.36
C GLY A 125 3.28 -12.58 -3.13
N ARG A 126 4.58 -12.29 -3.30
CA ARG A 126 5.67 -13.19 -2.90
C ARG A 126 5.95 -13.20 -1.40
N ARG A 127 5.53 -12.15 -0.70
CA ARG A 127 5.86 -11.90 0.72
C ARG A 127 4.72 -12.33 1.63
N PHE A 128 3.49 -12.16 1.17
CA PHE A 128 2.28 -12.51 1.90
C PHE A 128 1.36 -13.40 1.06
N ASP A 129 0.68 -14.33 1.71
CA ASP A 129 -0.45 -15.00 1.10
C ASP A 129 -1.65 -14.04 1.07
N MET A 130 -2.00 -13.59 -0.14
CA MET A 130 -3.10 -12.65 -0.34
C MET A 130 -4.48 -13.24 -0.04
N ASN A 131 -4.57 -14.56 0.18
CA ASN A 131 -5.77 -15.18 0.76
C ASN A 131 -6.07 -14.68 2.18
N VAL A 132 -5.15 -13.98 2.84
CA VAL A 132 -5.39 -13.34 4.15
C VAL A 132 -6.64 -12.47 4.16
N TRP A 133 -7.03 -11.88 3.03
CA TRP A 133 -8.24 -11.07 2.91
C TRP A 133 -9.55 -11.86 3.10
N LYS A 134 -9.53 -13.20 2.96
CA LYS A 134 -10.71 -14.06 3.25
C LYS A 134 -11.17 -13.95 4.70
N ASP A 135 -10.24 -13.69 5.61
CA ASP A 135 -10.57 -13.54 7.03
C ASP A 135 -11.30 -12.22 7.32
N TRP A 136 -11.28 -11.26 6.39
CA TRP A 136 -11.80 -9.91 6.55
C TRP A 136 -13.09 -9.65 5.78
N VAL A 137 -13.49 -10.57 4.90
CA VAL A 137 -14.69 -10.45 4.07
C VAL A 137 -15.72 -11.46 4.56
N ALA A 138 -16.95 -10.99 4.77
CA ALA A 138 -18.03 -11.81 5.31
C ALA A 138 -18.35 -12.98 4.38
N ASP A 139 -18.71 -14.11 4.99
CA ASP A 139 -19.04 -15.32 4.24
C ASP A 139 -20.23 -15.03 3.30
N GLY A 140 -20.09 -15.40 2.03
CA GLY A 140 -21.10 -15.11 1.00
C GLY A 140 -20.92 -13.78 0.26
N GLN A 141 -20.04 -12.89 0.71
CA GLN A 141 -19.62 -11.74 -0.08
C GLN A 141 -18.57 -12.12 -1.13
N LEU A 142 -18.59 -11.45 -2.28
CA LEU A 142 -17.61 -11.67 -3.33
C LEU A 142 -16.26 -11.07 -2.94
N LEU A 143 -15.25 -11.92 -2.72
CA LEU A 143 -13.85 -11.50 -2.66
C LEU A 143 -13.15 -11.87 -3.97
N THR A 144 -12.66 -10.87 -4.70
CA THR A 144 -11.82 -11.05 -5.89
C THR A 144 -10.40 -10.59 -5.57
N VAL A 145 -9.42 -11.47 -5.72
CA VAL A 145 -7.99 -11.16 -5.52
C VAL A 145 -7.29 -11.32 -6.86
N VAL A 146 -6.64 -10.24 -7.32
CA VAL A 146 -5.98 -10.18 -8.62
C VAL A 146 -4.53 -9.76 -8.41
N GLY A 147 -3.61 -10.64 -8.80
CA GLY A 147 -2.19 -10.34 -8.90
C GLY A 147 -1.86 -9.77 -10.27
N LEU A 148 -1.05 -8.72 -10.31
CA LEU A 148 -0.51 -8.13 -11.53
C LEU A 148 0.78 -8.83 -11.99
N GLU A 149 1.20 -8.50 -13.19
CA GLU A 149 2.36 -9.12 -13.84
C GLU A 149 3.67 -8.91 -13.08
N GLU A 150 4.62 -9.82 -13.36
CA GLU A 150 5.97 -9.69 -12.83
C GLU A 150 6.65 -8.42 -13.31
N GLY A 151 7.37 -7.76 -12.41
CA GLY A 151 8.05 -6.50 -12.69
C GLY A 151 7.19 -5.25 -12.51
N VAL A 152 5.89 -5.38 -12.25
CA VAL A 152 5.03 -4.30 -11.71
C VAL A 152 5.23 -4.22 -10.19
N GLY A 153 5.43 -3.01 -9.69
CA GLY A 153 5.66 -2.68 -8.29
C GLY A 153 4.43 -2.19 -7.55
N HIS A 154 4.67 -1.39 -6.51
CA HIS A 154 3.64 -0.95 -5.57
C HIS A 154 2.61 0.01 -6.18
N PHE A 155 3.04 0.85 -7.12
CA PHE A 155 2.22 1.92 -7.69
C PHE A 155 1.39 1.37 -8.86
N VAL A 156 0.64 0.30 -8.58
CA VAL A 156 -0.09 -0.46 -9.60
C VAL A 156 -0.94 0.38 -10.56
N PRO A 157 -1.64 1.45 -10.14
CA PRO A 157 -2.42 2.27 -11.08
C PRO A 157 -1.58 3.08 -12.05
N GLU A 158 -0.31 3.36 -11.72
CA GLU A 158 0.62 4.12 -12.55
C GLU A 158 1.52 3.20 -13.38
N GLU A 159 1.90 2.07 -12.81
CA GLU A 159 2.82 1.12 -13.42
C GLU A 159 2.13 0.22 -14.46
N ASP A 160 0.89 -0.18 -14.21
CA ASP A 160 0.06 -0.98 -15.12
C ASP A 160 -1.42 -0.52 -15.06
N PRO A 161 -1.70 0.70 -15.55
CA PRO A 161 -3.05 1.25 -15.55
C PRO A 161 -4.03 0.38 -16.33
N GLU A 162 -3.63 -0.25 -17.44
CA GLU A 162 -4.50 -1.08 -18.26
C GLU A 162 -4.99 -2.31 -17.50
N SER A 163 -4.10 -3.07 -16.86
CA SER A 163 -4.51 -4.23 -16.06
C SER A 163 -5.32 -3.83 -14.84
N CYS A 164 -4.96 -2.71 -14.17
CA CYS A 164 -5.76 -2.16 -13.08
C CYS A 164 -7.19 -1.84 -13.54
N MET A 165 -7.33 -1.11 -14.64
CA MET A 165 -8.63 -0.73 -15.20
C MET A 165 -9.43 -1.93 -15.67
N ALA A 166 -8.78 -2.91 -16.32
CA ALA A 166 -9.44 -4.14 -16.74
C ALA A 166 -9.99 -4.91 -15.54
N ALA A 167 -9.19 -5.09 -14.48
CA ALA A 167 -9.62 -5.80 -13.28
C ALA A 167 -10.74 -5.07 -12.52
N MET A 168 -10.65 -3.74 -12.41
CA MET A 168 -11.71 -2.92 -11.81
C MET A 168 -13.01 -2.99 -12.62
N THR A 169 -12.92 -2.92 -13.95
CA THR A 169 -14.07 -2.98 -14.85
C THR A 169 -14.77 -4.33 -14.80
N ASP A 170 -14.02 -5.42 -14.92
CA ASP A 170 -14.55 -6.79 -14.80
C ASP A 170 -15.21 -7.03 -13.44
N TRP A 171 -14.56 -6.58 -12.35
CA TRP A 171 -15.12 -6.69 -11.01
C TRP A 171 -16.41 -5.86 -10.84
N MET A 172 -16.43 -4.62 -11.33
CA MET A 172 -17.62 -3.76 -11.30
C MET A 172 -18.80 -4.39 -12.05
N GLN A 173 -18.55 -4.99 -13.21
CA GLN A 173 -19.57 -5.73 -13.95
C GLN A 173 -20.09 -6.95 -13.17
N LYS A 174 -19.20 -7.71 -12.50
CA LYS A 174 -19.58 -8.85 -11.65
C LYS A 174 -20.48 -8.48 -10.48
N ILE A 175 -20.33 -7.27 -9.92
CA ILE A 175 -21.20 -6.77 -8.85
C ILE A 175 -22.42 -5.99 -9.37
N GLY A 176 -22.65 -5.98 -10.68
CA GLY A 176 -23.82 -5.38 -11.31
C GLY A 176 -23.74 -3.86 -11.54
N VAL A 177 -22.56 -3.25 -11.44
CA VAL A 177 -22.34 -1.84 -11.79
C VAL A 177 -22.24 -1.73 -13.32
N GLN A 178 -23.06 -0.86 -13.90
CA GLN A 178 -23.00 -0.50 -15.32
C GLN A 178 -22.02 0.66 -15.51
N LEU A 179 -21.07 0.49 -16.44
CA LEU A 179 -20.02 1.46 -16.77
C LEU A 179 -20.29 2.15 -18.09
#